data_AF-N6X5L7-F1
#
_entry.id   AF-N6X5L7-F1
#
_cell.length_a   1.000
_cell.length_b   1.000
_cell.length_c   1.000
_cell.angle_alpha   90.00
_cell.angle_beta   90.00
_cell.angle_gamma   90.00
#
_symmetry.space_group_name_H-M   'P 1'
#
loop_
_entity.id
_entity.type
_entity.pdbx_description
1 polymer ?
#
loop_
_entity_poly.entity_id
_entity_poly.type
_entity_poly.pdbx_seq_one_letter_code
_entity_poly.pdbx_strand_id
1 'polypeptide(L)'
;MSAEDEALKRKFRGLKGGQLRVDSLFIVRGLNIFDEHGWLFFSAAGMTPPRGNFIGSYGAEFGVPKFLRVEWRDPASEYRAEGRDGAFLGGAVIANHTIPVASRIPDALLEGKRRNGGGFRLKIRIHPDGPLIGWDLERGQGTAPDGSKFHHAGGDFQEAYIYNGKVLRKGWYTHPRSGERIETDF
;
A
#
# COMPACT_ATOMS: atom_id res chain seq x y z
N MET A 1 -15.62 18.39 12.27
CA MET A 1 -14.34 17.69 12.11
C MET A 1 -13.96 17.15 13.48
N SER A 2 -13.62 15.86 13.60
CA SER A 2 -13.33 15.25 14.89
C SER A 2 -11.93 15.66 15.41
N ALA A 3 -11.68 15.51 16.72
CA ALA A 3 -10.36 15.74 17.30
C ALA A 3 -9.28 14.82 16.68
N GLU A 4 -9.66 13.60 16.30
CA GLU A 4 -8.79 12.67 15.58
C GLU A 4 -8.42 13.23 14.19
N ASP A 5 -9.39 13.77 13.44
CA ASP A 5 -9.14 14.37 12.12
C ASP A 5 -8.18 15.55 12.21
N GLU A 6 -8.32 16.39 13.24
CA GLU A 6 -7.41 17.52 13.47
C GLU A 6 -5.99 17.04 13.79
N ALA A 7 -5.87 16.02 14.64
CA ALA A 7 -4.58 15.40 14.95
C ALA A 7 -3.92 14.81 13.68
N LEU A 8 -4.70 14.14 12.83
CA LEU A 8 -4.21 13.59 11.57
C LEU A 8 -3.81 14.69 10.57
N LYS A 9 -4.62 15.74 10.41
CA LYS A 9 -4.26 16.90 9.56
C LYS A 9 -2.97 17.55 10.02
N ARG A 10 -2.76 17.66 11.33
CA ARG A 10 -1.49 18.15 11.91
C ARG A 10 -0.34 17.17 11.65
N LYS A 11 -0.54 15.88 11.93
CA LYS A 11 0.46 14.81 11.76
C LYS A 11 0.95 14.70 10.33
N PHE A 12 0.06 14.79 9.35
CA PHE A 12 0.41 14.65 7.93
C PHE A 12 0.51 15.97 7.17
N ARG A 13 0.50 17.11 7.88
CA ARG A 13 0.65 18.44 7.28
C ARG A 13 1.83 18.49 6.30
N GLY A 14 1.55 18.91 5.08
CA GLY A 14 2.51 18.98 3.96
C GLY A 14 2.49 17.77 3.02
N LEU A 15 1.69 16.75 3.33
CA LEU A 15 1.42 15.62 2.45
C LEU A 15 0.03 15.80 1.81
N LYS A 16 -0.05 15.78 0.47
CA LYS A 16 -1.32 15.89 -0.29
C LYS A 16 -1.71 14.58 -0.99
N GLY A 17 -0.99 13.51 -0.68
CA GLY A 17 -0.96 12.28 -1.46
C GLY A 17 0.47 11.90 -1.80
N GLY A 18 0.62 10.89 -2.64
CA GLY A 18 1.94 10.37 -2.99
C GLY A 18 1.88 9.34 -4.12
N GLN A 19 2.95 8.57 -4.24
CA GLN A 19 2.97 7.42 -5.13
C GLN A 19 2.23 6.25 -4.46
N LEU A 20 1.35 5.59 -5.19
CA LEU A 20 0.73 4.34 -4.77
C LEU A 20 1.44 3.19 -5.48
N ARG A 21 1.76 2.14 -4.72
CA ARG A 21 2.10 0.84 -5.26
C ARG A 21 1.10 -0.19 -4.75
N VAL A 22 0.54 -0.99 -5.65
CA VAL A 22 -0.28 -2.15 -5.26
C VAL A 22 0.28 -3.38 -5.94
N ASP A 23 0.49 -4.45 -5.20
CA ASP A 23 0.86 -5.76 -5.75
C ASP A 23 0.14 -6.90 -4.99
N SER A 24 0.31 -8.14 -5.45
CA SER A 24 -0.25 -9.32 -4.80
C SER A 24 0.76 -10.46 -4.70
N LEU A 25 0.58 -11.33 -3.71
CA LEU A 25 1.35 -12.56 -3.53
C LEU A 25 0.68 -13.80 -4.14
N PHE A 26 -0.56 -13.67 -4.60
CA PHE A 26 -1.33 -14.69 -5.28
C PHE A 26 -2.23 -14.04 -6.35
N ILE A 27 -2.91 -14.86 -7.17
CA ILE A 27 -3.87 -14.35 -8.16
C ILE A 27 -5.09 -13.78 -7.42
N VAL A 28 -5.34 -12.49 -7.60
CA VAL A 28 -6.49 -11.79 -7.04
C VAL A 28 -7.43 -11.38 -8.18
N ARG A 29 -8.74 -11.45 -7.95
CA ARG A 29 -9.78 -11.09 -8.92
C ARG A 29 -10.81 -10.14 -8.30
N GLY A 30 -11.28 -9.19 -9.09
CA GLY A 30 -12.30 -8.22 -8.68
C GLY A 30 -11.92 -7.46 -7.39
N LEU A 31 -10.67 -6.99 -7.31
CA LEU A 31 -10.15 -6.28 -6.14
C LEU A 31 -10.76 -4.87 -6.08
N ASN A 32 -11.33 -4.53 -4.93
CA ASN A 32 -11.65 -3.16 -4.57
C ASN A 32 -10.92 -2.78 -3.28
N ILE A 33 -10.44 -1.55 -3.23
CA ILE A 33 -9.88 -0.91 -2.06
C ILE A 33 -10.63 0.40 -1.87
N PHE A 34 -11.23 0.58 -0.71
CA PHE A 34 -11.95 1.79 -0.34
C PHE A 34 -11.25 2.51 0.80
N ASP A 35 -11.35 3.84 0.80
CA ASP A 35 -10.89 4.68 1.91
C ASP A 35 -11.91 4.74 3.06
N GLU A 36 -11.62 5.56 4.07
CA GLU A 36 -12.46 5.75 5.25
C GLU A 36 -13.86 6.32 4.96
N HIS A 37 -14.06 6.96 3.80
CA HIS A 37 -15.34 7.54 3.38
C HIS A 37 -16.13 6.58 2.48
N GLY A 38 -15.59 5.39 2.23
CA GLY A 38 -16.16 4.42 1.31
C GLY A 38 -15.95 4.78 -0.17
N TRP A 39 -15.08 5.75 -0.46
CA TRP A 39 -14.73 6.08 -1.84
C TRP A 39 -13.73 5.09 -2.38
N LEU A 40 -13.80 4.82 -3.68
CA LEU A 40 -12.88 3.87 -4.31
C LEU A 40 -11.48 4.48 -4.35
N PHE A 41 -10.57 3.85 -3.61
CA PHE A 41 -9.16 4.24 -3.55
C PHE A 41 -8.33 3.53 -4.63
N PHE A 42 -8.64 2.26 -4.91
CA PHE A 42 -8.02 1.47 -5.97
C PHE A 42 -8.90 0.29 -6.37
N SER A 43 -8.84 -0.13 -7.64
CA SER A 43 -9.47 -1.37 -8.10
C SER A 43 -8.65 -2.05 -9.17
N ALA A 44 -8.72 -3.39 -9.22
CA ALA A 44 -8.12 -4.17 -10.30
C ALA A 44 -8.98 -5.41 -10.65
N ALA A 45 -9.26 -5.59 -11.95
CA ALA A 45 -9.99 -6.76 -12.43
C ALA A 45 -9.25 -8.07 -12.14
N GLY A 46 -7.91 -8.02 -12.19
CA GLY A 46 -7.06 -9.08 -11.67
C GLY A 46 -5.63 -8.62 -11.42
N MET A 47 -4.96 -9.27 -10.47
CA MET A 47 -3.54 -9.08 -10.16
C MET A 47 -2.86 -10.44 -10.13
N THR A 48 -1.76 -10.57 -10.86
CA THR A 48 -1.04 -11.85 -11.02
C THR A 48 0.43 -11.69 -10.63
N PRO A 49 0.92 -12.33 -9.55
CA PRO A 49 2.33 -12.27 -9.17
C PRO A 49 3.22 -12.94 -10.23
N PRO A 50 4.50 -12.54 -10.37
CA PRO A 50 5.12 -11.37 -9.76
C PRO A 50 4.91 -10.08 -10.58
N ARG A 51 4.22 -10.16 -11.73
CA ARG A 51 4.17 -9.10 -12.76
C ARG A 51 3.02 -8.12 -12.62
N GLY A 52 1.96 -8.51 -11.92
CA GLY A 52 0.77 -7.73 -11.67
C GLY A 52 0.98 -6.77 -10.52
N ASN A 53 1.71 -5.68 -10.78
CA ASN A 53 1.79 -4.54 -9.89
C ASN A 53 1.21 -3.30 -10.57
N PHE A 54 0.72 -2.39 -9.74
CA PHE A 54 0.30 -1.06 -10.13
C PHE A 54 1.25 -0.05 -9.50
N ILE A 55 1.65 0.95 -10.28
CA ILE A 55 2.36 2.13 -9.82
C ILE A 55 1.62 3.34 -10.35
N GLY A 56 1.19 4.23 -9.46
CA GLY A 56 0.45 5.43 -9.84
C GLY A 56 0.53 6.51 -8.77
N SER A 57 -0.28 7.55 -8.90
CA SER A 57 -0.44 8.57 -7.86
C SER A 57 -1.75 8.35 -7.11
N TYR A 58 -1.81 8.75 -5.85
CA TYR A 58 -3.05 8.82 -5.08
C TYR A 58 -3.18 10.17 -4.38
N GLY A 59 -4.43 10.58 -4.17
CA GLY A 59 -4.80 11.63 -3.23
C GLY A 59 -5.49 11.01 -2.00
N ALA A 60 -5.42 11.71 -0.87
CA ALA A 60 -6.17 11.36 0.34
C ALA A 60 -6.38 12.62 1.17
N GLU A 61 -7.48 12.70 1.94
CA GLU A 61 -7.86 13.90 2.70
C GLU A 61 -6.73 14.38 3.62
N PHE A 62 -6.12 13.45 4.35
CA PHE A 62 -5.00 13.73 5.26
C PHE A 62 -3.64 13.61 4.57
N GLY A 63 -3.59 13.31 3.27
CA GLY A 63 -2.38 12.91 2.55
C GLY A 63 -2.11 11.40 2.58
N VAL A 64 -2.74 10.67 3.51
CA VAL A 64 -2.89 9.20 3.52
C VAL A 64 -4.30 8.83 4.03
N PRO A 65 -4.84 7.65 3.68
CA PRO A 65 -6.09 7.14 4.25
C PRO A 65 -5.96 6.84 5.76
N LYS A 66 -7.05 6.96 6.52
CA LYS A 66 -7.09 6.51 7.93
C LYS A 66 -6.99 4.99 8.01
N PHE A 67 -7.87 4.32 7.28
CA PHE A 67 -7.92 2.89 7.10
C PHE A 67 -8.27 2.60 5.64
N LEU A 68 -8.01 1.38 5.22
CA LEU A 68 -8.42 0.87 3.92
C LEU A 68 -9.30 -0.35 4.11
N ARG A 69 -10.45 -0.37 3.41
CA ARG A 69 -11.28 -1.56 3.28
C ARG A 69 -10.93 -2.26 1.97
N VAL A 70 -10.33 -3.44 2.07
CA VAL A 70 -9.82 -4.22 0.95
C VAL A 70 -10.68 -5.46 0.80
N GLU A 71 -11.30 -5.62 -0.36
CA GLU A 71 -12.12 -6.79 -0.68
C GLU A 71 -11.73 -7.38 -2.04
N TRP A 72 -11.82 -8.70 -2.17
CA TRP A 72 -11.65 -9.37 -3.45
C TRP A 72 -12.61 -10.55 -3.59
N ARG A 73 -12.82 -10.96 -4.83
CA ARG A 73 -13.89 -11.86 -5.24
C ARG A 73 -13.37 -13.24 -5.62
N ASP A 74 -14.27 -14.21 -5.54
CA ASP A 74 -14.05 -15.55 -6.08
C ASP A 74 -13.76 -15.45 -7.59
N PRO A 75 -12.62 -16.01 -8.07
CA PRO A 75 -12.32 -16.08 -9.49
C PRO A 75 -13.38 -16.80 -10.34
N ALA A 76 -14.17 -17.71 -9.75
CA ALA A 76 -15.24 -18.43 -10.44
C ALA A 76 -16.55 -17.63 -10.54
N SER A 77 -16.66 -16.52 -9.81
CA SER A 77 -17.85 -15.69 -9.81
C SER A 77 -17.83 -14.63 -10.93
N GLU A 78 -18.99 -14.31 -11.48
CA GLU A 78 -19.15 -13.17 -12.38
C GLU A 78 -19.20 -11.85 -11.60
N TYR A 79 -18.37 -10.89 -12.00
CA TYR A 79 -18.35 -9.54 -11.46
C TYR A 79 -18.08 -8.52 -12.56
N ARG A 80 -18.55 -7.28 -12.38
CA ARG A 80 -18.43 -6.21 -13.38
C ARG A 80 -18.07 -4.88 -12.73
N ALA A 81 -17.35 -4.03 -13.45
CA ALA A 81 -16.97 -2.68 -13.02
C ALA A 81 -18.15 -1.70 -13.15
N GLU A 82 -19.26 -2.01 -12.48
CA GLU A 82 -20.52 -1.23 -12.54
C GLU A 82 -20.75 -0.39 -11.28
N GLY A 83 -19.89 -0.54 -10.27
CA GLY A 83 -19.95 0.25 -9.06
C GLY A 83 -19.46 1.67 -9.26
N ARG A 84 -19.74 2.51 -8.25
CA ARG A 84 -19.27 3.89 -8.20
C ARG A 84 -17.76 3.94 -8.43
N ASP A 85 -17.32 4.88 -9.27
CA ASP A 85 -15.92 5.13 -9.61
C ASP A 85 -15.20 3.91 -10.24
N GLY A 86 -15.96 2.93 -10.77
CA GLY A 86 -15.42 1.73 -11.42
C GLY A 86 -15.24 0.52 -10.48
N ALA A 87 -15.79 0.58 -9.27
CA ALA A 87 -15.73 -0.53 -8.32
C ALA A 87 -16.38 -1.80 -8.89
N PHE A 88 -15.79 -2.96 -8.63
CA PHE A 88 -16.36 -4.23 -9.05
C PHE A 88 -17.54 -4.62 -8.16
N LEU A 89 -18.70 -4.87 -8.77
CA LEU A 89 -19.92 -5.38 -8.14
C LEU A 89 -20.28 -6.76 -8.69
N GLY A 90 -21.13 -7.49 -7.96
CA GLY A 90 -21.51 -8.87 -8.29
C GLY A 90 -20.47 -9.90 -7.87
N GLY A 91 -20.83 -11.18 -7.91
CA GLY A 91 -19.95 -12.28 -7.53
C GLY A 91 -19.67 -12.39 -6.02
N ALA A 92 -19.21 -13.57 -5.58
CA ALA A 92 -18.95 -13.82 -4.17
C ALA A 92 -17.69 -13.09 -3.69
N VAL A 93 -17.82 -12.26 -2.65
CA VAL A 93 -16.67 -11.69 -1.92
C VAL A 93 -16.11 -12.77 -1.00
N ILE A 94 -14.86 -13.19 -1.23
CA ILE A 94 -14.22 -14.26 -0.46
C ILE A 94 -13.28 -13.73 0.63
N ALA A 95 -12.98 -12.42 0.59
CA ALA A 95 -12.24 -11.74 1.63
C ALA A 95 -12.63 -10.27 1.69
N ASN A 96 -12.74 -9.74 2.91
CA ASN A 96 -13.04 -8.35 3.19
C ASN A 96 -12.32 -7.96 4.48
N HIS A 97 -11.26 -7.16 4.34
CA HIS A 97 -10.38 -6.77 5.43
C HIS A 97 -10.43 -5.25 5.61
N THR A 98 -10.44 -4.79 6.85
CA THR A 98 -10.20 -3.37 7.18
C THR A 98 -8.85 -3.26 7.88
N ILE A 99 -7.95 -2.43 7.34
CA ILE A 99 -6.60 -2.28 7.87
C ILE A 99 -6.29 -0.81 8.18
N PRO A 100 -5.79 -0.48 9.39
CA PRO A 100 -5.36 0.87 9.70
C PRO A 100 -4.12 1.24 8.87
N VAL A 101 -4.03 2.51 8.46
CA VAL A 101 -2.91 3.05 7.68
C VAL A 101 -2.27 4.23 8.40
N ALA A 102 -3.02 5.31 8.61
CA ALA A 102 -2.47 6.56 9.14
C ALA A 102 -1.83 6.43 10.54
N SER A 103 -2.43 5.61 11.42
CA SER A 103 -1.91 5.39 12.78
C SER A 103 -0.57 4.63 12.78
N ARG A 104 -0.28 3.86 11.71
CA ARG A 104 0.90 3.01 11.62
C ARG A 104 2.14 3.74 11.11
N ILE A 105 1.96 4.85 10.41
CA ILE A 105 3.08 5.63 9.86
C ILE A 105 3.74 6.43 11.01
N PRO A 106 5.04 6.24 11.29
CA PRO A 106 5.71 6.92 12.40
C PRO A 106 5.89 8.42 12.16
N ASP A 107 5.78 9.23 13.22
CA ASP A 107 6.03 10.69 13.14
C ASP A 107 7.46 11.00 12.67
N ALA A 108 8.44 10.22 13.13
CA ALA A 108 9.84 10.37 12.74
C ALA A 108 10.06 10.29 11.21
N LEU A 109 9.27 9.46 10.50
CA LEU A 109 9.32 9.37 9.04
C LEU A 109 8.84 10.68 8.40
N LEU A 110 7.72 11.21 8.90
CA LEU A 110 7.10 12.43 8.38
C LEU A 110 7.96 13.66 8.68
N GLU A 111 8.59 13.71 9.85
CA GLU A 111 9.61 14.71 10.17
C GLU A 111 10.81 14.63 9.23
N GLY A 112 11.35 13.43 8.99
CA GLY A 112 12.45 13.22 8.04
C GLY A 112 12.08 13.65 6.61
N LYS A 113 10.83 13.43 6.20
CA LYS A 113 10.28 13.96 4.94
C LYS A 113 10.24 15.49 4.94
N ARG A 114 9.73 16.12 6.00
CA ARG A 114 9.65 17.60 6.06
C ARG A 114 11.02 18.26 6.02
N ARG A 115 12.00 17.71 6.74
CA ARG A 115 13.36 18.27 6.81
C ARG A 115 14.11 18.14 5.48
N ASN A 116 13.96 16.99 4.80
CA ASN A 116 14.81 16.64 3.67
C ASN A 116 14.09 16.61 2.30
N GLY A 117 12.77 16.82 2.25
CA GLY A 117 11.96 16.77 1.02
C GLY A 117 11.54 15.35 0.61
N GLY A 118 11.52 15.03 -0.69
CA GLY A 118 11.30 13.68 -1.24
C GLY A 118 9.83 13.26 -1.45
N GLY A 119 9.60 12.25 -2.28
CA GLY A 119 8.28 11.65 -2.54
C GLY A 119 7.87 10.69 -1.43
N PHE A 120 6.59 10.64 -1.05
CA PHE A 120 6.09 9.61 -0.16
C PHE A 120 5.41 8.52 -1.01
N ARG A 121 5.71 7.26 -0.72
CA ARG A 121 5.08 6.13 -1.39
C ARG A 121 4.33 5.27 -0.39
N LEU A 122 3.04 5.08 -0.63
CA LEU A 122 2.21 4.10 0.07
C LEU A 122 2.22 2.80 -0.76
N LYS A 123 2.36 1.67 -0.09
CA LYS A 123 2.42 0.34 -0.71
C LYS A 123 1.38 -0.57 -0.07
N ILE A 124 0.64 -1.28 -0.90
CA ILE A 124 -0.38 -2.25 -0.48
C ILE A 124 -0.06 -3.57 -1.15
N ARG A 125 0.14 -4.63 -0.37
CA ARG A 125 0.40 -5.97 -0.87
C ARG A 125 -0.71 -6.91 -0.45
N ILE A 126 -1.41 -7.49 -1.42
CA ILE A 126 -2.49 -8.43 -1.14
C ILE A 126 -1.90 -9.79 -0.78
N HIS A 127 -2.10 -10.20 0.47
CA HIS A 127 -1.70 -11.51 1.01
C HIS A 127 -2.97 -12.32 1.38
N PRO A 128 -2.97 -13.65 1.24
CA PRO A 128 -4.17 -14.48 1.48
C PRO A 128 -4.82 -14.28 2.86
N ASP A 129 -4.01 -14.09 3.90
CA ASP A 129 -4.47 -13.85 5.27
C ASP A 129 -4.81 -12.40 5.63
N GLY A 130 -4.72 -11.48 4.67
CA GLY A 130 -5.03 -10.06 4.86
C GLY A 130 -3.98 -9.14 4.23
N PRO A 131 -4.38 -7.92 3.82
CA PRO A 131 -3.49 -6.98 3.15
C PRO A 131 -2.33 -6.56 4.07
N LEU A 132 -1.18 -6.31 3.45
CA LEU A 132 0.02 -5.77 4.09
C LEU A 132 0.19 -4.31 3.66
N ILE A 133 0.52 -3.43 4.60
CA ILE A 133 0.77 -2.01 4.34
C ILE A 133 2.24 -1.72 4.50
N GLY A 134 2.83 -1.07 3.49
CA GLY A 134 4.20 -0.61 3.53
C GLY A 134 4.31 0.84 3.09
N TRP A 135 5.45 1.45 3.36
CA TRP A 135 5.79 2.77 2.85
C TRP A 135 7.30 2.91 2.60
N ASP A 136 7.68 3.94 1.86
CA ASP A 136 9.05 4.44 1.78
C ASP A 136 9.06 5.90 1.31
N LEU A 137 10.23 6.53 1.38
CA LEU A 137 10.48 7.86 0.86
C LEU A 137 11.36 7.78 -0.38
N GLU A 138 10.85 8.33 -1.48
CA GLU A 138 11.61 8.51 -2.71
C GLU A 138 12.56 9.72 -2.57
N ARG A 139 13.84 9.47 -2.84
CA ARG A 139 14.90 10.48 -2.82
C ARG A 139 15.64 10.48 -4.17
N GLY A 140 16.68 11.30 -4.28
CA GLY A 140 17.59 11.23 -5.42
C GLY A 140 18.16 9.82 -5.58
N GLN A 141 18.40 9.39 -6.82
CA GLN A 141 19.02 8.09 -7.05
C GLN A 141 20.40 8.04 -6.38
N GLY A 142 20.73 6.91 -5.73
CA GLY A 142 22.02 6.71 -5.10
C GLY A 142 22.20 7.37 -3.73
N THR A 143 21.17 8.02 -3.18
CA THR A 143 21.30 8.68 -1.87
C THR A 143 21.14 7.73 -0.68
N ALA A 144 20.60 6.51 -0.89
CA ALA A 144 20.42 5.54 0.20
C ALA A 144 21.74 4.82 0.52
N PRO A 145 21.92 4.30 1.76
CA PRO A 145 23.10 3.50 2.11
C PRO A 145 23.30 2.27 1.20
N ASP A 146 22.22 1.74 0.64
CA ASP A 146 22.24 0.62 -0.31
C ASP A 146 22.19 1.06 -1.79
N GLY A 147 22.36 2.36 -2.06
CA GLY A 147 22.32 2.96 -3.39
C GLY A 147 20.93 3.04 -4.01
N SER A 148 19.87 2.62 -3.32
CA SER A 148 18.50 2.66 -3.84
C SER A 148 17.91 4.08 -3.86
N LYS A 149 16.90 4.28 -4.72
CA LYS A 149 16.09 5.51 -4.79
C LYS A 149 15.12 5.65 -3.61
N PHE A 150 14.76 4.52 -2.98
CA PHE A 150 13.70 4.45 -1.97
C PHE A 150 14.28 4.14 -0.59
N HIS A 151 14.11 5.10 0.32
CA HIS A 151 14.66 5.10 1.67
C HIS A 151 13.58 4.86 2.73
N HIS A 152 14.02 4.53 3.95
CA HIS A 152 13.13 4.45 5.13
C HIS A 152 11.92 3.56 4.91
N ALA A 153 12.14 2.39 4.31
CA ALA A 153 11.09 1.42 4.16
C ALA A 153 10.58 0.97 5.53
N GLY A 154 9.26 0.87 5.67
CA GLY A 154 8.61 0.40 6.89
C GLY A 154 7.22 -0.13 6.62
N GLY A 155 6.54 -0.53 7.69
CA GLY A 155 5.24 -1.19 7.65
C GLY A 155 5.37 -2.70 7.83
N ASP A 156 4.44 -3.44 7.25
CA ASP A 156 4.43 -4.91 7.30
C ASP A 156 5.39 -5.53 6.29
N PHE A 157 5.94 -4.77 5.35
CA PHE A 157 6.84 -5.34 4.35
C PHE A 157 7.79 -4.33 3.73
N GLN A 158 8.88 -4.87 3.19
CA GLN A 158 9.84 -4.20 2.35
C GLN A 158 10.12 -5.09 1.14
N GLU A 159 10.20 -4.46 -0.03
CA GLU A 159 10.53 -5.15 -1.27
C GLU A 159 12.03 -5.43 -1.35
N ALA A 160 12.38 -6.53 -2.01
CA ALA A 160 13.76 -6.78 -2.39
C ALA A 160 14.26 -5.65 -3.30
N TYR A 161 15.53 -5.27 -3.13
CA TYR A 161 16.21 -4.38 -4.05
C TYR A 161 17.08 -5.22 -4.97
N ILE A 162 16.66 -5.35 -6.22
CA ILE A 162 17.36 -6.11 -7.26
C ILE A 162 17.90 -5.14 -8.29
N TYR A 163 19.20 -5.18 -8.54
CA TYR A 163 19.87 -4.33 -9.53
C TYR A 163 20.74 -5.20 -10.44
N ASN A 164 20.54 -5.08 -11.76
CA ASN A 164 21.22 -5.89 -12.77
C ASN A 164 21.17 -7.41 -12.46
N GLY A 165 20.00 -7.91 -12.06
CA GLY A 165 19.80 -9.33 -11.73
C GLY A 165 20.39 -9.78 -10.39
N LYS A 166 21.09 -8.90 -9.66
CA LYS A 166 21.65 -9.20 -8.34
C LYS A 166 20.74 -8.67 -7.24
N VAL A 167 20.38 -9.51 -6.29
CA VAL A 167 19.73 -9.09 -5.04
C VAL A 167 20.76 -8.30 -4.21
N LEU A 168 20.56 -6.99 -4.12
CA LEU A 168 21.38 -6.09 -3.30
C LEU A 168 20.84 -5.98 -1.87
N ARG A 169 19.53 -6.17 -1.69
CA ARG A 169 18.87 -6.24 -0.39
C ARG A 169 17.69 -7.19 -0.50
N LYS A 170 17.57 -8.15 0.41
CA LYS A 170 16.37 -8.99 0.48
C LYS A 170 15.16 -8.18 0.92
N GLY A 171 14.01 -8.56 0.40
CA GLY A 171 12.72 -8.13 0.91
C GLY A 171 12.36 -8.90 2.17
N TRP A 172 11.29 -8.47 2.81
CA TRP A 172 10.67 -9.18 3.92
C TRP A 172 9.22 -8.77 4.06
N TYR A 173 8.42 -9.61 4.72
CA TYR A 173 7.12 -9.22 5.24
C TYR A 173 6.85 -9.84 6.60
N THR A 174 5.94 -9.25 7.37
CA THR A 174 5.39 -9.80 8.60
C THR A 174 4.07 -10.49 8.26
N HIS A 175 3.99 -11.80 8.48
CA HIS A 175 2.82 -12.59 8.18
C HIS A 175 1.59 -12.06 8.96
N PRO A 176 0.45 -11.76 8.30
CA PRO A 176 -0.68 -11.08 8.97
C PRO A 176 -1.23 -11.82 10.19
N ARG A 177 -1.23 -13.16 10.13
CA ARG A 177 -1.78 -14.01 11.19
C ARG A 177 -0.78 -14.34 12.31
N SER A 178 0.40 -14.86 11.97
CA SER A 178 1.38 -15.32 12.96
C SER A 178 2.27 -14.21 13.51
N GLY A 179 2.37 -13.07 12.83
CA GLY A 179 3.32 -12.01 13.17
C GLY A 179 4.78 -12.37 12.90
N GLU A 180 5.04 -13.53 12.28
CA GLU A 180 6.38 -13.96 11.92
C GLU A 180 6.93 -13.12 10.78
N ARG A 181 8.22 -12.74 10.85
CA ARG A 181 8.91 -12.05 9.77
C ARG A 181 9.53 -13.05 8.82
N ILE A 182 9.17 -12.96 7.55
CA ILE A 182 9.59 -13.85 6.47
C ILE A 182 10.43 -13.06 5.47
N GLU A 183 11.65 -13.54 5.16
CA GLU A 183 12.49 -12.95 4.12
C GLU A 183 12.01 -13.34 2.72
N THR A 184 12.11 -12.42 1.76
CA THR A 184 11.74 -12.65 0.36
C THR A 184 12.82 -12.13 -0.58
N ASP A 185 12.98 -12.77 -1.73
CA ASP A 185 13.92 -12.32 -2.78
C ASP A 185 13.22 -11.54 -3.89
N PHE A 186 11.97 -11.09 -3.66
CA PHE A 186 11.14 -10.31 -4.59
C PHE A 186 10.33 -9.23 -3.86
#